data_AF-A0A8T3S025-F1
#
_entry.id   AF-A0A8T3S025-F1
#
_cell.length_a   1.000
_cell.length_b   1.000
_cell.length_c   1.000
_cell.angle_alpha   90.00
_cell.angle_beta   90.00
_cell.angle_gamma   90.00
#
_symmetry.space_group_name_H-M   'P 1'
#
loop_
_entity.id
_entity.type
_entity.pdbx_description
1 polymer ?
#
loop_
_entity_poly.entity_id
_entity_poly.type
_entity_poly.pdbx_seq_one_letter_code
_entity_poly.pdbx_strand_id
1 'polypeptide(L)'
;RMLQLVARHADQWNAAWYGHPDQADELRERLGNLRTALDAAGRDPASLEITVGIFVAFEGADADTPERALRGTVDEIADGLAGYAALDVKHLIAHIFPRTTDAVKLLGEAAALARERVVAPVR
;
A
#
# COMPACT_ATOMS: atom_id res chain seq x y z
N ARG A 1 9.66 5.85 20.67
CA ARG A 1 10.40 4.60 20.98
C ARG A 1 10.51 3.66 19.78
N MET A 2 9.42 3.12 19.22
CA MET A 2 9.49 2.19 18.07
C MET A 2 10.04 2.82 16.79
N LEU A 3 9.53 3.98 16.36
CA LEU A 3 10.01 4.66 15.15
C LEU A 3 11.50 5.05 15.23
N GLN A 4 12.03 5.30 16.42
CA GLN A 4 13.46 5.57 16.61
C GLN A 4 14.35 4.34 16.39
N LEU A 5 13.82 3.13 16.62
CA LEU A 5 14.53 1.88 16.31
C LEU A 5 14.46 1.61 14.80
N VAL A 6 13.28 1.80 14.20
CA VAL A 6 13.09 1.71 12.74
C VAL A 6 14.07 2.64 12.03
N ALA A 7 14.08 3.92 12.42
CA ALA A 7 14.97 4.92 11.84
C ALA A 7 16.45 4.51 11.93
N ARG A 8 16.89 3.85 13.01
CA ARG A 8 18.31 3.48 13.17
C ARG A 8 18.70 2.16 12.52
N HIS A 9 17.77 1.22 12.35
CA HIS A 9 18.14 -0.18 12.11
C HIS A 9 17.34 -0.91 11.04
N ALA A 10 16.13 -0.46 10.68
CA ALA A 10 15.29 -1.21 9.77
C ALA A 10 15.65 -0.90 8.31
N ASP A 11 15.63 -1.88 7.42
CA ASP A 11 15.73 -1.64 5.97
C ASP A 11 14.36 -1.37 5.34
N GLN A 12 13.30 -1.93 5.94
CA GLN A 12 11.93 -1.73 5.52
C GLN A 12 11.04 -1.43 6.72
N TRP A 13 9.99 -0.63 6.51
CA TRP A 13 8.93 -0.41 7.49
C TRP A 13 7.55 -0.65 6.86
N ASN A 14 6.71 -1.41 7.57
CA ASN A 14 5.36 -1.71 7.13
C ASN A 14 4.33 -0.89 7.91
N ALA A 15 3.37 -0.32 7.19
CA ALA A 15 2.15 0.23 7.76
C ALA A 15 0.95 -0.56 7.24
N ALA A 16 -0.02 -0.83 8.10
CA ALA A 16 -1.23 -1.54 7.74
C ALA A 16 -2.37 -1.20 8.72
N TRP A 17 -3.66 -1.31 8.35
CA TRP A 17 -4.20 -1.79 7.07
C TRP A 17 -5.07 -0.73 6.38
N TYR A 18 -4.94 -0.61 5.06
CA TYR A 18 -5.55 0.47 4.27
C TYR A 18 -6.35 0.00 3.06
N GLY A 19 -7.08 0.96 2.47
CA GLY A 19 -7.94 0.83 1.31
C GLY A 19 -7.46 1.65 0.13
N HIS A 20 -8.29 2.59 -0.31
CA HIS A 20 -7.91 3.57 -1.32
C HIS A 20 -6.84 4.54 -0.79
N PRO A 21 -5.79 4.84 -1.59
CA PRO A 21 -4.67 5.67 -1.15
C PRO A 21 -5.02 7.16 -0.96
N ASP A 22 -6.07 7.64 -1.61
CA ASP A 22 -6.63 8.99 -1.45
C ASP A 22 -7.37 9.17 -0.10
N GLN A 23 -7.86 8.08 0.48
CA GLN A 23 -8.53 8.04 1.79
C GLN A 23 -7.60 7.64 2.95
N ALA A 24 -6.32 7.36 2.67
CA ALA A 24 -5.37 6.85 3.64
C ALA A 24 -4.69 7.97 4.47
N ASP A 25 -5.48 8.84 5.12
CA ASP A 25 -4.93 9.97 5.90
C ASP A 25 -4.06 9.50 7.09
N GLU A 26 -4.47 8.42 7.75
CA GLU A 26 -3.67 7.79 8.81
C GLU A 26 -2.31 7.31 8.28
N LEU A 27 -2.23 6.83 7.04
CA LEU A 27 -0.95 6.47 6.42
C LEU A 27 -0.08 7.71 6.26
N ARG A 28 -0.63 8.82 5.72
CA ARG A 28 0.13 10.07 5.56
C ARG A 28 0.67 10.59 6.88
N GLU A 29 -0.14 10.57 7.94
CA GLU A 29 0.30 10.96 9.27
C GLU A 29 1.47 10.10 9.77
N ARG A 30 1.35 8.77 9.63
CA ARG A 30 2.41 7.86 10.06
C ARG A 30 3.69 8.02 9.23
N LEU A 31 3.58 8.29 7.93
CA LEU A 31 4.73 8.62 7.07
C LEU A 31 5.41 9.92 7.53
N GLY A 32 4.65 10.94 7.91
CA GLY A 32 5.17 12.18 8.50
C GLY A 32 5.93 11.91 9.81
N ASN A 33 5.36 11.11 10.70
CA ASN A 33 6.01 10.72 11.96
C ASN A 33 7.31 9.92 11.73
N LEU A 34 7.32 9.03 10.73
CA LEU A 34 8.51 8.28 10.35
C LEU A 34 9.59 9.20 9.77
N ARG A 35 9.20 10.18 8.93
CA ARG A 35 10.13 11.18 8.38
C ARG A 35 10.81 11.97 9.49
N THR A 36 10.05 12.44 10.48
CA THR A 36 10.60 13.12 11.67
C THR A 36 11.57 12.23 12.45
N ALA A 37 11.28 10.93 12.59
CA ALA A 37 12.17 10.00 13.29
C ALA A 37 13.47 9.72 12.52
N LEU A 38 13.41 9.66 11.18
CA LEU A 38 14.57 9.50 10.30
C LEU A 38 15.47 10.74 10.34
N ASP A 39 14.87 11.93 10.28
CA ASP A 39 15.57 13.22 10.39
C ASP A 39 16.29 13.34 11.74
N ALA A 40 15.60 13.04 12.84
CA ALA A 40 16.20 13.03 14.19
C ALA A 40 17.34 11.99 14.35
N ALA A 41 17.36 10.95 13.53
CA ALA A 41 18.43 9.95 13.50
C ALA A 41 19.56 10.28 12.50
N GLY A 42 19.42 11.36 11.72
CA GLY A 42 20.35 11.72 10.64
C GLY A 42 20.39 10.70 9.49
N ARG A 43 19.31 9.96 9.27
CA ARG A 43 19.24 8.92 8.23
C ARG A 43 18.52 9.45 6.99
N ASP A 44 19.08 9.15 5.82
CA ASP A 44 18.44 9.41 4.53
C ASP A 44 17.07 8.70 4.43
N PRO A 45 15.96 9.45 4.29
CA PRO A 45 14.67 8.97 3.83
C PRO A 45 14.65 7.84 2.81
N ALA A 46 15.44 7.95 1.74
CA ALA A 46 15.40 7.05 0.60
C ALA A 46 16.05 5.69 0.91
N SER A 47 16.80 5.60 2.01
CA SER A 47 17.45 4.36 2.46
C SER A 47 16.53 3.42 3.24
N LEU A 48 15.27 3.81 3.50
CA LEU A 48 14.27 2.98 4.17
C LEU A 48 13.11 2.74 3.22
N GLU A 49 12.85 1.49 2.84
CA GLU A 49 11.73 1.17 1.97
C GLU A 49 10.42 1.13 2.75
N ILE A 50 9.38 1.71 2.17
CA ILE A 50 8.03 1.69 2.74
C ILE A 50 7.23 0.59 2.08
N THR A 51 6.62 -0.26 2.91
CA THR A 51 5.67 -1.28 2.47
C THR A 51 4.32 -1.02 3.13
N VAL A 52 3.23 -1.36 2.45
CA VAL A 52 1.89 -1.10 2.95
C VAL A 52 1.01 -2.34 2.85
N GLY A 53 0.38 -2.70 3.96
CA GLY A 53 -0.69 -3.71 4.00
C GLY A 53 -2.02 -3.10 3.55
N ILE A 54 -2.66 -3.73 2.55
CA ILE A 54 -3.95 -3.29 1.99
C ILE A 54 -4.98 -4.41 2.04
N PHE A 55 -6.25 -4.03 2.08
CA PHE A 55 -7.36 -4.94 1.84
C PHE A 55 -7.85 -4.77 0.40
N VAL A 56 -8.05 -5.89 -0.30
CA VAL A 56 -8.60 -5.92 -1.66
C VAL A 56 -9.77 -6.88 -1.69
N ALA A 57 -10.90 -6.44 -2.25
CA ALA A 57 -12.12 -7.23 -2.29
C ALA A 57 -12.71 -7.24 -3.69
N PHE A 58 -12.84 -8.45 -4.25
CA PHE A 58 -13.48 -8.73 -5.52
C PHE A 58 -14.92 -9.21 -5.32
N GLU A 59 -15.63 -9.47 -6.41
CA GLU A 59 -16.93 -10.12 -6.39
C GLU A 59 -16.86 -11.47 -5.66
N GLY A 60 -17.89 -11.78 -4.87
CA GLY A 60 -17.95 -12.98 -4.04
C GLY A 60 -17.22 -12.87 -2.68
N ALA A 61 -16.76 -11.66 -2.31
CA ALA A 61 -16.24 -11.37 -0.98
C ALA A 61 -17.30 -11.63 0.12
N ASP A 62 -16.84 -12.11 1.27
CA ASP A 62 -17.64 -12.55 2.41
C ASP A 62 -17.93 -11.42 3.41
N ALA A 63 -18.77 -11.71 4.41
CA ALA A 63 -19.24 -10.73 5.38
C ALA A 63 -18.14 -10.18 6.32
N ASP A 64 -17.01 -10.88 6.48
CA ASP A 64 -15.84 -10.41 7.24
C ASP A 64 -14.94 -9.45 6.45
N THR A 65 -15.25 -9.19 5.17
CA THR A 65 -14.45 -8.28 4.36
C THR A 65 -14.51 -6.86 4.89
N PRO A 66 -13.36 -6.21 5.20
CA PRO A 66 -13.34 -4.84 5.70
C PRO A 66 -14.04 -3.86 4.75
N GLU A 67 -14.81 -2.91 5.33
CA GLU A 67 -15.50 -1.87 4.57
C GLU A 67 -14.53 -1.03 3.73
N ARG A 68 -13.36 -0.73 4.32
CA ARG A 68 -12.30 0.06 3.68
C ARG A 68 -11.55 -0.67 2.57
N ALA A 69 -11.88 -1.91 2.21
CA ALA A 69 -11.14 -2.62 1.17
C ALA A 69 -11.23 -1.89 -0.19
N LEU A 70 -10.15 -1.95 -0.97
CA LEU A 70 -10.18 -1.60 -2.40
C LEU A 70 -11.21 -2.52 -3.08
N ARG A 71 -12.25 -1.92 -3.66
CA ARG A 71 -13.35 -2.63 -4.32
C ARG A 71 -13.58 -2.08 -5.70
N GLY A 72 -14.08 -2.95 -6.57
CA GLY A 72 -14.44 -2.58 -7.94
C GLY A 72 -13.96 -3.62 -8.93
N THR A 73 -13.87 -3.17 -10.18
CA THR A 73 -13.30 -3.90 -11.30
C THR A 73 -11.78 -4.06 -11.13
N VAL A 74 -11.19 -4.97 -11.91
CA VAL A 74 -9.72 -5.12 -12.01
C VAL A 74 -9.05 -3.79 -12.35
N ASP A 75 -9.69 -2.97 -13.18
CA ASP A 75 -9.20 -1.67 -13.62
C ASP A 75 -9.21 -0.64 -12.47
N GLU A 76 -10.30 -0.53 -11.71
CA GLU A 76 -10.39 0.36 -10.55
C GLU A 76 -9.43 -0.06 -9.43
N ILE A 77 -9.27 -1.37 -9.21
CA ILE A 77 -8.29 -1.89 -8.25
C ILE A 77 -6.88 -1.55 -8.72
N ALA A 78 -6.57 -1.69 -10.01
CA ALA A 78 -5.27 -1.29 -10.56
C ALA A 78 -4.98 0.21 -10.34
N ASP A 79 -5.99 1.09 -10.38
CA ASP A 79 -5.83 2.52 -10.07
C ASP A 79 -5.50 2.72 -8.59
N GLY A 80 -6.23 2.02 -7.72
CA GLY A 80 -5.96 2.00 -6.29
C GLY A 80 -4.54 1.54 -5.96
N LEU A 81 -4.06 0.47 -6.62
CA LEU A 81 -2.69 -0.04 -6.45
C LEU A 81 -1.66 0.98 -6.95
N ALA A 82 -1.84 1.53 -8.15
CA ALA A 82 -0.92 2.50 -8.73
C ALA A 82 -0.84 3.81 -7.91
N GLY A 83 -1.96 4.25 -7.33
CA GLY A 83 -2.03 5.46 -6.51
C GLY A 83 -1.11 5.45 -5.28
N TYR A 84 -0.74 4.28 -4.75
CA TYR A 84 0.22 4.18 -3.66
C TYR A 84 1.65 4.60 -4.05
N ALA A 85 2.00 4.59 -5.34
CA ALA A 85 3.31 5.06 -5.81
C ALA A 85 3.53 6.56 -5.51
N ALA A 86 2.46 7.36 -5.51
CA ALA A 86 2.51 8.78 -5.14
C ALA A 86 2.87 9.01 -3.66
N LEU A 87 2.81 7.97 -2.83
CA LEU A 87 3.19 7.98 -1.41
C LEU A 87 4.57 7.36 -1.16
N ASP A 88 5.35 7.14 -2.23
CA ASP A 88 6.67 6.50 -2.21
C ASP A 88 6.68 5.08 -1.61
N VAL A 89 5.54 4.39 -1.67
CA VAL A 89 5.40 3.00 -1.25
C VAL A 89 6.02 2.08 -2.31
N LYS A 90 6.93 1.20 -1.87
CA LYS A 90 7.67 0.28 -2.75
C LYS A 90 6.96 -1.07 -2.92
N HIS A 91 6.28 -1.54 -1.88
CA HIS A 91 5.57 -2.83 -1.91
C HIS A 91 4.19 -2.73 -1.28
N LEU A 92 3.23 -3.41 -1.91
CA LEU A 92 1.89 -3.63 -1.36
C LEU A 92 1.76 -5.09 -0.94
N ILE A 93 1.26 -5.31 0.27
CA ILE A 93 0.96 -6.62 0.84
C ILE A 93 -0.57 -6.72 0.89
N ALA A 94 -1.15 -7.51 0.01
CA ALA A 94 -2.61 -7.59 -0.13
C ALA A 94 -3.19 -8.73 0.70
N HIS A 95 -4.18 -8.40 1.54
CA HIS A 95 -5.14 -9.38 2.05
C HIS A 95 -6.38 -9.34 1.17
N ILE A 96 -6.65 -10.46 0.51
CA ILE A 96 -7.57 -10.58 -0.61
C ILE A 96 -8.86 -11.29 -0.18
N PHE A 97 -10.00 -10.77 -0.63
CA PHE A 97 -11.33 -11.32 -0.41
C PHE A 97 -12.06 -11.50 -1.76
N PRO A 98 -12.71 -12.66 -2.00
CA PRO A 98 -12.63 -13.86 -1.18
C PRO A 98 -11.24 -14.51 -1.25
N ARG A 99 -10.92 -15.37 -0.28
CA ARG A 99 -9.61 -16.05 -0.19
C ARG A 99 -9.56 -17.26 -1.13
N THR A 100 -9.61 -17.01 -2.44
CA THR A 100 -9.62 -18.03 -3.50
C THR A 100 -8.47 -17.84 -4.48
N THR A 101 -8.15 -18.88 -5.25
CA THR A 101 -7.14 -18.80 -6.31
C THR A 101 -7.55 -17.87 -7.44
N ASP A 102 -8.85 -17.77 -7.74
CA ASP A 102 -9.34 -16.86 -8.77
C ASP A 102 -9.20 -15.39 -8.34
N ALA A 103 -9.45 -15.07 -7.07
CA ALA A 103 -9.17 -13.73 -6.55
C ALA A 103 -7.68 -13.35 -6.61
N VAL A 104 -6.78 -14.33 -6.42
CA VAL A 104 -5.32 -14.13 -6.61
C VAL A 104 -4.97 -13.85 -8.07
N LYS A 105 -5.63 -14.51 -9.04
CA LYS A 105 -5.43 -14.23 -10.48
C LYS A 105 -5.88 -12.81 -10.82
N LEU A 106 -7.07 -12.40 -10.35
CA LEU A 106 -7.58 -11.04 -10.54
C LEU A 106 -6.66 -9.98 -9.94
N LEU A 107 -6.09 -10.24 -8.75
CA LEU A 107 -5.07 -9.35 -8.18
C LEU A 107 -3.82 -9.30 -9.08
N GLY A 108 -3.39 -10.43 -9.64
CA GLY A 108 -2.27 -10.50 -10.57
C GLY A 108 -2.48 -9.65 -11.82
N GLU A 109 -3.69 -9.69 -12.40
CA GLU A 109 -4.11 -8.86 -13.53
C GLU A 109 -4.10 -7.36 -13.15
N ALA A 110 -4.73 -7.00 -12.03
CA ALA A 110 -4.76 -5.63 -11.54
C ALA A 110 -3.34 -5.10 -11.28
N ALA A 111 -2.46 -5.91 -10.70
CA ALA A 111 -1.07 -5.54 -10.45
C ALA A 111 -0.26 -5.35 -11.74
N ALA A 112 -0.57 -6.09 -12.81
CA ALA A 112 0.05 -5.89 -14.11
C ALA A 112 -0.33 -4.53 -14.71
N LEU A 113 -1.63 -4.22 -14.72
CA LEU A 113 -2.14 -2.92 -15.16
C LEU A 113 -1.57 -1.77 -14.30
N ALA A 114 -1.51 -1.93 -12.99
CA ALA A 114 -0.96 -0.93 -12.09
C ALA A 114 0.50 -0.60 -12.41
N ARG A 115 1.33 -1.60 -12.76
CA ARG A 115 2.72 -1.37 -13.18
C ARG A 115 2.83 -0.53 -14.44
N GLU A 116 1.95 -0.76 -15.42
CA GLU A 116 1.89 0.07 -16.63
C GLU A 116 1.55 1.53 -16.31
N ARG A 117 0.65 1.74 -15.34
CA ARG A 117 0.22 3.08 -14.89
C ARG A 117 1.27 3.84 -14.09
N VAL A 118 2.10 3.15 -13.31
CA VAL A 118 3.21 3.77 -12.57
C VAL A 118 4.35 4.19 -13.51
N VAL A 119 4.56 3.47 -14.61
CA VAL A 119 5.63 3.78 -15.60
C VAL A 119 5.20 4.86 -16.60
N ALA A 120 3.91 4.98 -16.90
CA ALA A 120 3.40 6.04 -17.76
C ALA A 120 3.48 7.39 -17.03
N PRO A 121 4.06 8.45 -17.63
CA PRO A 121 4.01 9.77 -17.03
C PRO A 121 2.54 10.19 -16.92
N VAL A 122 2.14 10.63 -15.72
CA VAL A 122 0.86 11.32 -15.51
C VAL A 122 0.74 12.39 -16.58
N ARG A 123 -0.20 12.22 -17.51
CA ARG A 123 -0.49 13.18 -18.57
C ARG A 123 -1.23 14.39 -18.02
#